data_AF-A0A7S0DN10-F1
#
_entry.id   AF-A0A7S0DN10-F1
#
_cell.length_a   1.000
_cell.length_b   1.000
_cell.length_c   1.000
_cell.angle_alpha   90.00
_cell.angle_beta   90.00
_cell.angle_gamma   90.00
#
_symmetry.space_group_name_H-M   'P 1'
#
loop_
_entity.id
_entity.type
_entity.pdbx_description
1 polymer ?
#
loop_
_entity_poly.entity_id
_entity_poly.type
_entity_poly.pdbx_seq_one_letter_code
_entity_poly.pdbx_strand_id
1 'polypeptide(L)'
;VPKRATFVQWDDVDQKGGNETDTFYEDIQEDNVPRQLMSRTEFGMSETRKKMLTYTKRYDQHAEIWNIDKKKYVLEWGAGKPKLTEFVTKIKRKQNMQNFFQNLEPICDVGFIRLDSHPIKLALIQHCVEWQKEFTTLLHDFARKDLRELQDYFVHHSASLQEDPEDLKELKMKTDLLDRVNEDKRSIQDRFEPIDSQYRTLEKFGESIQDDEKEMLDNLRPNWGNFLDMLSATEERMKRVKANFKKSLEESQLQYARNVVQMRKRFTESGPFDAKVRAGEEPDIKRAKDFIEEQKRKMEEMRKRSEQKRKME
;
A
#
# COMPACT_ATOMS: atom_id res chain seq x y z
N VAL A 1 62.45 27.65 -54.72
CA VAL A 1 63.74 27.43 -54.02
C VAL A 1 63.53 27.69 -52.53
N PRO A 2 63.41 26.66 -51.68
CA PRO A 2 63.30 26.88 -50.24
C PRO A 2 64.71 27.06 -49.66
N LYS A 3 64.92 28.19 -48.95
CA LYS A 3 66.18 28.51 -48.27
C LYS A 3 66.41 27.48 -47.15
N ARG A 4 67.52 26.74 -47.26
CA ARG A 4 68.03 25.83 -46.22
C ARG A 4 68.12 26.55 -44.89
N ALA A 5 67.55 25.94 -43.85
CA ALA A 5 67.82 26.30 -42.46
C ALA A 5 69.32 26.16 -42.21
N THR A 6 69.98 27.26 -41.89
CA THR A 6 71.35 27.28 -41.38
C THR A 6 71.35 26.63 -40.00
N PHE A 7 72.11 25.53 -39.91
CA PHE A 7 72.51 24.88 -38.68
C PHE A 7 73.27 25.89 -37.83
N VAL A 8 72.72 26.28 -36.68
CA VAL A 8 73.42 27.11 -35.70
C VAL A 8 74.47 26.22 -35.04
N GLN A 9 75.75 26.45 -35.37
CA GLN A 9 76.87 25.85 -34.65
C GLN A 9 76.85 26.35 -33.21
N TRP A 10 76.94 25.41 -32.27
CA TRP A 10 76.96 25.63 -30.82
C TRP A 10 78.36 26.00 -30.28
N ASP A 11 79.25 26.53 -31.11
CA ASP A 11 80.66 26.72 -30.75
C ASP A 11 81.02 28.16 -30.29
N ASP A 12 80.06 29.08 -30.21
CA ASP A 12 80.34 30.52 -29.92
C ASP A 12 79.62 31.07 -28.68
N VAL A 13 79.37 30.25 -27.64
CA VAL A 13 78.73 30.72 -26.39
C VAL A 13 79.70 30.91 -25.21
N ASP A 14 80.95 30.44 -25.29
CA ASP A 14 81.90 30.53 -24.17
C ASP A 14 82.88 31.73 -24.25
N GLN A 15 82.37 32.91 -24.61
CA GLN A 15 83.13 34.16 -24.43
C GLN A 15 82.29 35.26 -23.77
N LYS A 16 81.86 34.99 -22.54
CA LYS A 16 81.67 36.05 -21.54
C LYS A 16 82.32 35.61 -20.24
N GLY A 17 83.28 36.40 -19.77
CA GLY A 17 83.87 36.21 -18.45
C GLY A 17 82.79 36.25 -17.37
N GLY A 18 82.56 35.12 -16.73
CA GLY A 18 81.75 34.92 -15.54
C GLY A 18 82.51 33.98 -14.61
N ASN A 19 82.40 34.20 -13.30
CA ASN A 19 83.16 33.48 -12.28
C ASN A 19 82.97 31.96 -12.40
N GLU A 20 84.07 31.23 -12.23
CA GLU A 20 84.17 29.77 -12.33
C GLU A 20 83.58 29.07 -11.08
N THR A 21 82.34 29.40 -10.70
CA THR A 21 81.56 28.70 -9.67
C THR A 21 80.04 28.72 -9.88
N ASP A 22 79.51 29.34 -10.93
CA ASP A 22 78.07 29.28 -11.18
C ASP A 22 77.75 27.94 -11.83
N THR A 23 77.04 27.10 -11.08
CA THR A 23 76.63 25.78 -11.56
C THR A 23 75.64 25.95 -12.71
N PHE A 24 75.61 25.02 -13.68
CA PHE A 24 74.63 25.02 -14.79
C PHE A 24 73.17 25.27 -14.35
N TYR A 25 72.85 24.93 -13.11
CA TYR A 25 71.54 25.19 -12.49
C TYR A 25 71.31 26.66 -12.12
N GLU A 26 72.33 27.40 -11.70
CA GLU A 26 72.25 28.83 -11.38
C GLU A 26 72.07 29.66 -12.66
N ASP A 27 72.81 29.34 -13.74
CA ASP A 27 72.63 29.98 -15.06
C ASP A 27 71.21 29.82 -15.63
N ILE A 28 70.64 28.61 -15.52
CA ILE A 28 69.26 28.34 -15.95
C ILE A 28 68.24 29.05 -15.05
N GLN A 29 68.54 29.18 -13.76
CA GLN A 29 67.65 29.87 -12.83
C GLN A 29 67.66 31.38 -13.06
N GLU A 30 68.77 31.98 -13.47
CA GLU A 30 68.88 33.39 -13.80
C GLU A 30 68.27 33.73 -15.18
N ASP A 31 68.40 32.80 -16.15
CA ASP A 31 67.86 32.98 -17.50
C ASP A 31 66.34 33.22 -17.51
N ASN A 32 65.95 34.26 -18.24
CA ASN A 32 64.58 34.70 -18.40
C ASN A 32 63.76 33.71 -19.25
N VAL A 33 64.39 33.00 -20.19
CA VAL A 33 63.69 32.12 -21.14
C VAL A 33 63.11 30.87 -20.44
N PRO A 34 63.90 30.07 -19.68
CA PRO A 34 63.36 28.94 -18.91
C PRO A 34 62.32 29.36 -17.87
N ARG A 35 62.55 30.50 -17.18
CA ARG A 35 61.61 31.04 -16.18
C ARG A 35 60.27 31.43 -16.81
N GLN A 36 60.27 32.09 -17.97
CA GLN A 36 59.04 32.40 -18.71
C GLN A 36 58.32 31.14 -19.20
N LEU A 37 59.06 30.13 -19.68
CA LEU A 37 58.50 28.83 -20.08
C LEU A 37 57.85 28.10 -18.90
N MET A 38 58.48 28.08 -17.72
CA MET A 38 57.89 27.53 -16.51
C MET A 38 56.61 28.26 -16.12
N SER A 39 56.64 29.60 -16.06
CA SER A 39 55.45 30.40 -15.72
C SER A 39 54.29 30.18 -16.70
N ARG A 40 54.58 30.08 -18.01
CA ARG A 40 53.57 29.77 -19.03
C ARG A 40 53.00 28.36 -18.87
N THR A 41 53.83 27.38 -18.53
CA THR A 41 53.39 26.01 -18.27
C THR A 41 52.53 25.94 -17.01
N GLU A 42 52.94 26.58 -15.92
CA GLU A 42 52.17 26.68 -14.68
C GLU A 42 50.82 27.36 -14.89
N PHE A 43 50.80 28.44 -15.68
CA PHE A 43 49.56 29.09 -16.07
C PHE A 43 48.65 28.15 -16.87
N GLY A 44 49.19 27.45 -17.88
CA GLY A 44 48.45 26.46 -18.67
C GLY A 44 47.91 25.29 -17.84
N MET A 45 48.68 24.82 -16.87
CA MET A 45 48.26 23.81 -15.89
C MET A 45 47.12 24.32 -15.00
N SER A 46 47.23 25.54 -14.49
CA SER A 46 46.21 26.18 -13.64
C SER A 46 44.90 26.40 -14.40
N GLU A 47 44.96 26.88 -15.64
CA GLU A 47 43.79 27.07 -16.49
C GLU A 47 43.12 25.73 -16.85
N THR A 48 43.90 24.70 -17.15
CA THR A 48 43.38 23.35 -17.41
C THR A 48 42.71 22.78 -16.16
N ARG A 49 43.30 22.96 -14.97
CA ARG A 49 42.69 22.57 -13.69
C ARG A 49 41.34 23.26 -13.46
N LYS A 50 41.24 24.57 -13.73
CA LYS A 50 39.97 25.31 -13.61
C LYS A 50 38.91 24.76 -14.56
N LYS A 51 39.25 24.51 -15.83
CA LYS A 51 38.34 23.93 -16.81
C LYS A 51 37.87 22.54 -16.41
N MET A 52 38.76 21.72 -15.85
CA MET A 52 38.42 20.39 -15.36
C MET A 52 37.47 20.44 -14.16
N LEU A 53 37.72 21.35 -13.19
CA LEU A 53 36.81 21.52 -12.05
C LEU A 53 35.40 21.97 -12.50
N THR A 54 35.32 22.88 -13.48
CA THR A 54 34.04 23.30 -14.07
C THR A 54 33.34 22.13 -14.77
N TYR A 55 34.08 21.27 -15.47
CA TYR A 55 33.53 20.07 -16.09
C TYR A 55 32.95 19.10 -15.05
N THR A 56 33.68 18.82 -13.96
CA THR A 56 33.19 17.96 -12.88
C THR A 56 31.95 18.52 -12.20
N LYS A 57 31.91 19.84 -11.95
CA LYS A 57 30.74 20.52 -11.34
C LYS A 57 29.45 20.40 -12.15
N ARG A 58 29.52 20.10 -13.45
CA ARG A 58 28.32 19.82 -14.26
C ARG A 58 27.54 18.62 -13.72
N TYR A 59 28.24 17.61 -13.20
CA TYR A 59 27.60 16.43 -12.66
C TYR A 59 26.91 16.71 -11.33
N ASP A 60 27.44 17.61 -10.49
CA ASP A 60 26.87 17.98 -9.18
C ASP A 60 25.41 18.46 -9.27
N GLN A 61 24.99 19.00 -10.42
CA GLN A 61 23.58 19.38 -10.67
C GLN A 61 22.62 18.18 -10.58
N HIS A 62 23.14 16.97 -10.70
CA HIS A 62 22.41 15.71 -10.64
C HIS A 62 22.66 14.95 -9.33
N ALA A 63 23.24 15.59 -8.31
CA ALA A 63 23.61 14.95 -7.05
C ALA A 63 22.45 14.24 -6.33
N GLU A 64 21.22 14.69 -6.53
CA GLU A 64 20.01 14.04 -6.02
C GLU A 64 19.85 12.58 -6.49
N ILE A 65 20.51 12.19 -7.58
CA ILE A 65 20.43 10.82 -8.11
C ILE A 65 21.16 9.82 -7.21
N TRP A 66 22.29 10.21 -6.63
CA TRP A 66 23.19 9.31 -5.90
C TRP A 66 23.31 9.63 -4.40
N ASN A 67 23.12 10.89 -3.99
CA ASN A 67 23.25 11.28 -2.58
C ASN A 67 22.05 10.87 -1.71
N ILE A 68 20.91 10.57 -2.33
CA ILE A 68 19.67 10.25 -1.62
C ILE A 68 19.53 8.74 -1.51
N ASP A 69 19.19 8.26 -0.31
CA ASP A 69 18.74 6.88 -0.12
C ASP A 69 17.41 6.68 -0.85
N LYS A 70 17.48 5.93 -1.95
CA LYS A 70 16.36 5.72 -2.87
C LYS A 70 15.18 5.05 -2.18
N LYS A 71 15.44 4.01 -1.39
CA LYS A 71 14.41 3.22 -0.71
C LYS A 71 13.70 4.05 0.33
N LYS A 72 14.46 4.75 1.17
CA LYS A 72 13.88 5.61 2.20
C LYS A 72 13.03 6.73 1.59
N TYR A 73 13.53 7.39 0.54
CA TYR A 73 12.78 8.44 -0.14
C TYR A 73 11.49 7.91 -0.78
N VAL A 74 11.57 6.79 -1.50
CA VAL A 74 10.40 6.19 -2.15
C VAL A 74 9.36 5.76 -1.12
N LEU A 75 9.79 5.19 0.01
CA LEU A 75 8.89 4.78 1.09
C LEU A 75 8.20 5.97 1.76
N GLU A 76 8.95 7.01 2.14
CA GLU A 76 8.41 8.24 2.75
C GLU A 76 7.44 8.96 1.79
N TRP A 77 7.81 9.05 0.51
CA TRP A 77 6.94 9.64 -0.51
C TRP A 77 5.68 8.78 -0.75
N GLY A 78 5.83 7.46 -0.78
CA GLY A 78 4.74 6.50 -0.93
C GLY A 78 3.73 6.54 0.22
N ALA A 79 4.18 6.85 1.45
CA ALA A 79 3.30 7.03 2.60
C ALA A 79 2.24 8.13 2.37
N GLY A 80 2.54 9.10 1.51
CA GLY A 80 1.59 10.14 1.09
C GLY A 80 0.46 9.67 0.17
N LYS A 81 0.40 8.37 -0.18
CA LYS A 81 -0.55 7.79 -1.15
C LYS A 81 -0.66 8.62 -2.44
N PRO A 82 0.46 8.80 -3.17
CA PRO A 82 0.47 9.62 -4.37
C PRO A 82 -0.40 9.02 -5.49
N LYS A 83 -0.91 9.90 -6.35
CA LYS A 83 -1.75 9.48 -7.49
C LYS A 83 -0.91 8.78 -8.55
N LEU A 84 -1.55 7.90 -9.34
CA LEU A 84 -0.90 7.21 -10.47
C LEU A 84 -0.19 8.18 -11.45
N THR A 85 -0.78 9.35 -11.69
CA THR A 85 -0.18 10.38 -12.56
C THR A 85 1.16 10.90 -12.03
N GLU A 86 1.33 10.97 -10.72
CA GLU A 86 2.58 11.40 -10.08
C GLU A 86 3.68 10.34 -10.22
N PHE A 87 3.33 9.05 -10.05
CA PHE A 87 4.23 7.93 -10.34
C PHE A 87 4.74 8.00 -11.78
N VAL A 88 3.82 8.09 -12.75
CA VAL A 88 4.15 8.18 -14.18
C VAL A 88 5.08 9.37 -14.45
N THR A 89 4.81 10.53 -13.84
CA THR A 89 5.62 11.73 -14.01
C THR A 89 7.03 11.55 -13.45
N LYS A 90 7.18 10.98 -12.25
CA LYS A 90 8.49 10.73 -11.64
C LYS A 90 9.29 9.69 -12.41
N ILE A 91 8.67 8.58 -12.83
CA ILE A 91 9.34 7.54 -13.63
C ILE A 91 9.81 8.12 -14.96
N LYS A 92 8.96 8.86 -15.68
CA LYS A 92 9.34 9.54 -16.93
C LYS A 92 10.46 10.56 -16.74
N ARG A 93 10.47 11.30 -15.63
CA ARG A 93 11.58 12.22 -15.31
C ARG A 93 12.90 11.48 -15.18
N LYS A 94 12.92 10.31 -14.54
CA LYS A 94 14.12 9.48 -14.41
C LYS A 94 14.53 8.84 -15.75
N GLN A 95 13.57 8.43 -16.58
CA GLN A 95 13.83 7.96 -17.95
C GLN A 95 14.43 9.04 -18.84
N ASN A 96 13.90 10.26 -18.80
CA ASN A 96 14.45 11.38 -19.57
C ASN A 96 15.90 11.68 -19.16
N MET A 97 16.20 11.56 -17.87
CA MET A 97 17.54 11.77 -17.33
C MET A 97 18.51 10.64 -17.72
N GLN A 98 18.03 9.39 -17.73
CA GLN A 98 18.77 8.26 -18.31
C GLN A 98 19.11 8.52 -19.78
N ASN A 99 18.13 8.91 -20.59
CA ASN A 99 18.33 9.22 -22.01
C ASN A 99 19.31 10.39 -22.21
N PHE A 100 19.24 11.41 -21.36
CA PHE A 100 20.19 12.52 -21.35
C PHE A 100 21.63 12.04 -21.12
N PHE A 101 21.88 11.21 -20.10
CA PHE A 101 23.22 10.67 -19.86
C PHE A 101 23.67 9.72 -20.96
N GLN A 102 22.76 8.92 -21.52
CA GLN A 102 23.06 7.99 -22.61
C GLN A 102 23.55 8.72 -23.87
N ASN A 103 23.01 9.90 -24.15
CA ASN A 103 23.41 10.76 -25.28
C ASN A 103 24.61 11.67 -24.96
N LEU A 104 25.10 11.70 -23.72
CA LEU A 104 26.27 12.49 -23.36
C LEU A 104 27.54 11.90 -24.00
N GLU A 105 28.36 12.76 -24.62
CA GLU A 105 29.65 12.37 -25.16
C GLU A 105 30.60 11.95 -24.03
N PRO A 106 31.14 10.71 -24.04
CA PRO A 106 31.92 10.18 -22.93
C PRO A 106 33.36 10.70 -22.91
N ILE A 107 33.90 11.14 -24.06
CA ILE A 107 35.28 11.60 -24.19
C ILE A 107 35.27 13.11 -24.38
N CYS A 108 36.04 13.82 -23.56
CA CYS A 108 36.18 15.27 -23.68
C CYS A 108 37.64 15.67 -23.51
N ASP A 109 38.14 16.51 -24.42
CA ASP A 109 39.49 17.06 -24.35
C ASP A 109 39.44 18.40 -23.61
N VAL A 110 40.12 18.47 -22.46
CA VAL A 110 40.22 19.65 -21.61
C VAL A 110 41.68 20.11 -21.59
N GLY A 111 41.98 21.14 -22.37
CA GLY A 111 43.35 21.62 -22.52
C GLY A 111 44.24 20.56 -23.16
N PHE A 112 45.24 20.08 -22.43
CA PHE A 112 46.14 19.00 -22.87
C PHE A 112 45.77 17.62 -22.29
N ILE A 113 44.65 17.51 -21.56
CA ILE A 113 44.20 16.26 -20.93
C ILE A 113 42.98 15.73 -21.68
N ARG A 114 42.96 14.43 -21.95
CA ARG A 114 41.78 13.71 -22.42
C ARG A 114 41.07 13.07 -21.23
N LEU A 115 39.80 13.40 -21.03
CA LEU A 115 38.97 12.83 -19.98
C LEU A 115 38.08 11.74 -20.53
N ASP A 116 38.12 10.58 -19.88
CA ASP A 116 37.15 9.50 -20.09
C ASP A 116 36.09 9.55 -18.98
N SER A 117 34.89 9.97 -19.35
CA SER A 117 33.71 10.03 -18.47
C SER A 117 32.79 8.83 -18.65
N HIS A 118 33.22 7.78 -19.34
CA HIS A 118 32.42 6.56 -19.50
C HIS A 118 32.03 5.92 -18.15
N PRO A 119 32.92 5.78 -17.15
CA PRO A 119 32.56 5.14 -15.88
C PRO A 119 31.48 5.91 -15.10
N ILE A 120 31.59 7.24 -15.03
CA ILE A 120 30.59 8.07 -14.34
C ILE A 120 29.26 8.09 -15.09
N LYS A 121 29.29 8.13 -16.43
CA LYS A 121 28.09 8.01 -17.27
C LYS A 121 27.35 6.69 -17.00
N LEU A 122 28.06 5.57 -16.99
CA LEU A 122 27.47 4.27 -16.69
C LEU A 122 26.86 4.22 -15.28
N ALA A 123 27.57 4.72 -14.28
CA ALA A 123 27.06 4.76 -12.90
C ALA A 123 25.79 5.62 -12.77
N LEU A 124 25.73 6.77 -13.44
CA LEU A 124 24.55 7.64 -13.44
C LEU A 124 23.34 7.02 -14.14
N ILE A 125 23.57 6.34 -15.28
CA ILE A 125 22.54 5.57 -15.98
C ILE A 125 22.01 4.47 -15.05
N GLN A 126 22.90 3.72 -14.41
CA GLN A 126 22.54 2.65 -13.49
C GLN A 126 21.68 3.18 -12.33
N HIS A 127 22.06 4.30 -11.72
CA HIS A 127 21.23 4.91 -10.68
C HIS A 127 19.87 5.38 -11.19
N CYS A 128 19.76 5.85 -12.43
CA CYS A 128 18.46 6.19 -13.03
C CYS A 128 17.57 4.96 -13.21
N VAL A 129 18.15 3.82 -13.59
CA VAL A 129 17.45 2.53 -13.67
C VAL A 129 17.00 2.06 -12.29
N GLU A 130 17.88 2.15 -11.29
CA GLU A 130 17.52 1.84 -9.89
C GLU A 130 16.35 2.70 -9.39
N TRP A 131 16.37 4.01 -9.65
CA TRP A 131 15.26 4.89 -9.29
C TRP A 131 13.96 4.47 -9.95
N GLN A 132 13.99 4.14 -11.25
CA GLN A 132 12.80 3.66 -11.95
C GLN A 132 12.27 2.39 -11.30
N LYS A 133 13.16 1.42 -11.03
CA LYS A 133 12.83 0.15 -10.38
C LYS A 133 12.19 0.35 -8.99
N GLU A 134 12.74 1.24 -8.16
CA GLU A 134 12.16 1.51 -6.84
C GLU A 134 10.75 2.12 -6.95
N PHE A 135 10.51 3.03 -7.90
CA PHE A 135 9.17 3.60 -8.11
C PHE A 135 8.18 2.58 -8.70
N THR A 136 8.61 1.73 -9.64
CA THR A 136 7.75 0.70 -10.22
C THR A 136 7.46 -0.41 -9.21
N THR A 137 8.43 -0.82 -8.40
CA THR A 137 8.24 -1.77 -7.30
C THR A 137 7.21 -1.24 -6.30
N LEU A 138 7.33 0.03 -5.89
CA LEU A 138 6.35 0.63 -4.99
C LEU A 138 4.94 0.68 -5.60
N LEU A 139 4.83 1.03 -6.88
CA LEU A 139 3.55 1.04 -7.59
C LEU A 139 2.94 -0.36 -7.68
N HIS A 140 3.77 -1.37 -7.92
CA HIS A 140 3.36 -2.78 -7.94
C HIS A 140 2.87 -3.24 -6.57
N ASP A 141 3.58 -2.91 -5.50
CA ASP A 141 3.15 -3.21 -4.13
C ASP A 141 1.78 -2.59 -3.79
N PHE A 142 1.52 -1.35 -4.23
CA PHE A 142 0.21 -0.72 -4.06
C PHE A 142 -0.89 -1.45 -4.84
N ALA A 143 -0.66 -1.71 -6.14
CA ALA A 143 -1.64 -2.40 -6.98
C ALA A 143 -1.95 -3.81 -6.47
N ARG A 144 -0.92 -4.55 -6.04
CA ARG A 144 -1.03 -5.87 -5.44
C ARG A 144 -1.82 -5.85 -4.15
N LYS A 145 -1.54 -4.88 -3.27
CA LYS A 145 -2.25 -4.72 -2.00
C LYS A 145 -3.73 -4.41 -2.23
N ASP A 146 -4.03 -3.45 -3.11
CA ASP A 146 -5.41 -3.08 -3.44
C ASP A 146 -6.19 -4.27 -4.04
N LEU A 147 -5.56 -5.04 -4.93
CA LEU A 147 -6.16 -6.24 -5.52
C LEU A 147 -6.45 -7.32 -4.47
N ARG A 148 -5.50 -7.57 -3.56
CA ARG A 148 -5.66 -8.54 -2.45
C ARG A 148 -6.76 -8.13 -1.48
N GLU A 149 -6.77 -6.87 -1.08
CA GLU A 149 -7.82 -6.34 -0.20
C GLU A 149 -9.22 -6.53 -0.79
N LEU A 150 -9.39 -6.34 -2.10
CA LEU A 150 -10.68 -6.58 -2.77
C LEU A 150 -11.07 -8.06 -2.78
N GLN A 151 -10.13 -8.95 -3.08
CA GLN A 151 -10.42 -10.38 -3.10
C GLN A 151 -10.73 -10.91 -1.69
N ASP A 152 -9.94 -10.51 -0.70
CA ASP A 152 -10.16 -10.86 0.71
C ASP A 152 -11.52 -10.33 1.19
N TYR A 153 -11.91 -9.13 0.77
CA TYR A 153 -13.23 -8.57 1.03
C TYR A 153 -14.34 -9.48 0.46
N PHE A 154 -14.23 -9.90 -0.80
CA PHE A 154 -15.24 -10.80 -1.40
C PHE A 154 -15.33 -12.13 -0.65
N VAL A 155 -14.19 -12.76 -0.34
CA VAL A 155 -14.16 -14.05 0.35
C VAL A 155 -14.73 -13.94 1.76
N HIS A 156 -14.28 -12.94 2.54
CA HIS A 156 -14.69 -12.76 3.92
C HIS A 156 -16.19 -12.46 4.05
N HIS A 157 -16.70 -11.50 3.25
CA HIS A 157 -18.11 -11.16 3.29
C HIS A 157 -18.99 -12.27 2.71
N SER A 158 -18.53 -13.01 1.69
CA SER A 158 -19.26 -14.18 1.19
C SER A 158 -19.42 -15.23 2.27
N ALA A 159 -18.32 -15.60 2.95
CA ALA A 159 -18.36 -16.62 4.00
C ALA A 159 -19.32 -16.21 5.14
N SER A 160 -19.22 -14.97 5.62
CA SER A 160 -20.07 -14.47 6.70
C SER A 160 -21.56 -14.40 6.33
N LEU A 161 -21.86 -13.99 5.09
CA LEU A 161 -23.23 -13.82 4.61
C LEU A 161 -23.88 -15.15 4.17
N GLN A 162 -23.09 -16.15 3.77
CA GLN A 162 -23.57 -17.47 3.35
C GLN A 162 -23.93 -18.39 4.52
N GLU A 163 -23.37 -18.21 5.70
CA GLU A 163 -23.81 -18.96 6.88
C GLU A 163 -25.24 -18.59 7.27
N ASP A 164 -26.07 -19.58 7.62
CA ASP A 164 -27.41 -19.32 8.15
C ASP A 164 -27.31 -18.71 9.57
N PRO A 165 -28.16 -17.74 9.94
CA PRO A 165 -28.20 -17.24 11.32
C PRO A 165 -28.92 -18.24 12.23
N GLU A 166 -28.34 -18.55 13.39
CA GLU A 166 -28.93 -19.46 14.37
C GLU A 166 -29.98 -18.74 15.23
N ASP A 167 -29.77 -17.45 15.48
CA ASP A 167 -30.60 -16.64 16.36
C ASP A 167 -31.05 -15.31 15.71
N LEU A 168 -31.97 -14.59 16.36
CA LEU A 168 -32.51 -13.34 15.81
C LEU A 168 -31.47 -12.20 15.83
N LYS A 169 -30.49 -12.26 16.76
CA LYS A 169 -29.43 -11.26 16.87
C LYS A 169 -28.45 -11.39 15.72
N GLU A 170 -28.02 -12.60 15.40
CA GLU A 170 -27.23 -12.95 14.23
C GLU A 170 -27.96 -12.62 12.94
N LEU A 171 -29.27 -12.90 12.86
CA LEU A 171 -30.09 -12.50 11.72
C LEU A 171 -30.07 -10.98 11.52
N LYS A 172 -30.16 -10.21 12.61
CA LYS A 172 -30.05 -8.75 12.57
C LYS A 172 -28.64 -8.31 12.16
N MET A 173 -27.59 -8.86 12.77
CA MET A 173 -26.21 -8.52 12.43
C MET A 173 -25.87 -8.81 10.95
N LYS A 174 -26.29 -9.98 10.43
CA LYS A 174 -26.11 -10.35 9.02
C LYS A 174 -26.95 -9.49 8.07
N THR A 175 -28.13 -9.05 8.49
CA THR A 175 -28.91 -8.05 7.74
C THR A 175 -28.17 -6.72 7.65
N ASP A 176 -27.74 -6.19 8.79
CA ASP A 176 -27.04 -4.90 8.85
C ASP A 176 -25.71 -4.98 8.08
N LEU A 177 -25.07 -6.15 8.04
CA LEU A 177 -23.91 -6.41 7.20
C LEU A 177 -24.26 -6.39 5.71
N LEU A 178 -25.35 -7.04 5.31
CA LEU A 178 -25.82 -7.09 3.92
C LEU A 178 -26.17 -5.70 3.38
N ASP A 179 -26.84 -4.88 4.20
CA ASP A 179 -27.19 -3.51 3.85
C ASP A 179 -25.94 -2.64 3.66
N ARG A 180 -24.94 -2.76 4.56
CA ARG A 180 -23.64 -2.08 4.41
C ARG A 180 -22.89 -2.50 3.14
N VAL A 181 -22.80 -3.80 2.88
CA VAL A 181 -22.14 -4.31 1.66
C VAL A 181 -22.85 -3.81 0.41
N ASN A 182 -24.18 -3.67 0.45
CA ASN A 182 -24.97 -3.08 -0.63
C ASN A 182 -24.67 -1.60 -0.87
N GLU A 183 -24.48 -0.81 0.19
CA GLU A 183 -24.07 0.59 0.10
C GLU A 183 -22.66 0.72 -0.49
N ASP A 184 -21.75 -0.17 -0.12
CA ASP A 184 -20.35 -0.17 -0.56
C ASP A 184 -20.16 -0.62 -2.02
N LYS A 185 -21.17 -1.22 -2.67
CA LYS A 185 -21.07 -1.76 -4.05
C LYS A 185 -20.45 -0.78 -5.04
N ARG A 186 -20.90 0.48 -5.00
CA ARG A 186 -20.39 1.53 -5.91
C ARG A 186 -18.94 1.85 -5.62
N SER A 187 -18.60 2.05 -4.35
CA SER A 187 -17.22 2.37 -3.93
C SER A 187 -16.24 1.24 -4.31
N ILE A 188 -16.66 -0.02 -4.17
CA ILE A 188 -15.87 -1.18 -4.58
C ILE A 188 -15.67 -1.19 -6.10
N GLN A 189 -16.73 -0.99 -6.87
CA GLN A 189 -16.65 -0.98 -8.33
C GLN A 189 -15.75 0.16 -8.85
N ASP A 190 -15.79 1.33 -8.20
CA ASP A 190 -14.95 2.47 -8.54
C ASP A 190 -13.45 2.19 -8.33
N ARG A 191 -13.07 1.20 -7.51
CA ARG A 191 -11.65 0.79 -7.31
C ARG A 191 -11.09 -0.03 -8.47
N PHE A 192 -11.91 -0.59 -9.35
CA PHE A 192 -11.45 -1.53 -10.38
C PHE A 192 -10.64 -0.81 -11.47
N GLU A 193 -11.13 0.33 -11.96
CA GLU A 193 -10.45 1.10 -13.02
C GLU A 193 -9.07 1.64 -12.59
N PRO A 194 -8.89 2.17 -11.35
CA PRO A 194 -7.58 2.50 -10.82
C PRO A 194 -6.60 1.32 -10.83
N ILE A 195 -7.04 0.12 -10.39
CA ILE A 195 -6.20 -1.08 -10.33
C ILE A 195 -5.79 -1.50 -11.75
N ASP A 196 -6.73 -1.58 -12.69
CA ASP A 196 -6.45 -1.88 -14.09
C ASP A 196 -5.46 -0.87 -14.69
N SER A 197 -5.64 0.42 -14.37
CA SER A 197 -4.75 1.49 -14.84
C SER A 197 -3.34 1.37 -14.26
N GLN A 198 -3.19 0.97 -12.99
CA GLN A 198 -1.90 0.73 -12.36
C GLN A 198 -1.17 -0.44 -13.03
N TYR A 199 -1.83 -1.59 -13.23
CA TYR A 199 -1.23 -2.75 -13.89
C TYR A 199 -0.86 -2.48 -15.35
N ARG A 200 -1.74 -1.81 -16.13
CA ARG A 200 -1.41 -1.36 -17.49
C ARG A 200 -0.20 -0.42 -17.53
N THR A 201 -0.01 0.38 -16.49
CA THR A 201 1.14 1.29 -16.39
C THR A 201 2.42 0.51 -16.05
N LEU A 202 2.34 -0.49 -15.18
CA LEU A 202 3.46 -1.38 -14.86
C LEU A 202 3.94 -2.16 -16.10
N GLU A 203 3.01 -2.72 -16.89
CA GLU A 203 3.34 -3.37 -18.16
C GLU A 203 4.04 -2.42 -19.15
N LYS A 204 3.57 -1.18 -19.26
CA LYS A 204 4.20 -0.16 -20.13
C LYS A 204 5.64 0.16 -19.73
N PHE A 205 5.98 0.05 -18.44
CA PHE A 205 7.33 0.26 -17.96
C PHE A 205 8.19 -1.01 -17.95
N GLY A 206 7.65 -2.13 -18.46
CA GLY A 206 8.38 -3.38 -18.63
C GLY A 206 8.52 -4.22 -17.37
N GLU A 207 7.71 -3.97 -16.34
CA GLU A 207 7.66 -4.84 -15.18
C GLU A 207 6.93 -6.15 -15.53
N SER A 208 7.53 -7.28 -15.17
CA SER A 208 6.91 -8.60 -15.34
C SER A 208 5.96 -8.85 -14.18
N ILE A 209 4.65 -8.79 -14.47
CA ILE A 209 3.62 -9.20 -13.51
C ILE A 209 3.68 -10.72 -13.38
N GLN A 210 3.53 -11.23 -12.16
CA GLN A 210 3.50 -12.68 -11.92
C GLN A 210 2.21 -13.29 -12.49
N ASP A 211 2.28 -14.51 -13.00
CA ASP A 211 1.12 -15.19 -13.60
C ASP A 211 -0.05 -15.30 -12.60
N ASP A 212 0.24 -15.59 -11.33
CA ASP A 212 -0.75 -15.64 -10.25
C ASP A 212 -1.52 -14.31 -10.08
N GLU A 213 -0.83 -13.17 -10.19
CA GLU A 213 -1.45 -11.85 -10.04
C GLU A 213 -2.27 -11.46 -11.27
N LYS A 214 -1.81 -11.89 -12.44
CA LYS A 214 -2.52 -11.70 -13.69
C LYS A 214 -3.81 -12.52 -13.70
N GLU A 215 -3.77 -13.77 -13.27
CA GLU A 215 -4.95 -14.61 -13.10
C GLU A 215 -5.93 -13.98 -12.09
N MET A 216 -5.41 -13.42 -11.00
CA MET A 216 -6.22 -12.74 -9.99
C MET A 216 -6.89 -11.46 -10.53
N LEU A 217 -6.20 -10.70 -11.39
CA LEU A 217 -6.75 -9.53 -12.07
C LEU A 217 -7.83 -9.93 -13.10
N ASP A 218 -7.57 -10.95 -13.91
CA ASP A 218 -8.49 -11.46 -14.92
C ASP A 218 -9.78 -12.01 -14.28
N ASN A 219 -9.64 -12.68 -13.12
CA ASN A 219 -10.76 -13.21 -12.36
C ASN A 219 -11.46 -12.17 -11.47
N LEU A 220 -10.96 -10.94 -11.34
CA LEU A 220 -11.55 -9.92 -10.47
C LEU A 220 -13.00 -9.60 -10.86
N ARG A 221 -13.26 -9.38 -12.16
CA ARG A 221 -14.60 -9.05 -12.68
C ARG A 221 -15.56 -10.25 -12.62
N PRO A 222 -15.16 -11.47 -13.03
CA PRO A 222 -15.96 -12.68 -12.77
C PRO A 222 -16.30 -12.88 -11.29
N ASN A 223 -15.31 -12.76 -10.39
CA ASN A 223 -15.52 -12.92 -8.96
C ASN A 223 -16.49 -11.87 -8.40
N TRP A 224 -16.41 -10.63 -8.89
CA TRP A 224 -17.38 -9.60 -8.55
C TRP A 224 -18.81 -9.94 -9.00
N GLY A 225 -18.97 -10.47 -10.22
CA GLY A 225 -20.27 -10.97 -10.70
C GLY A 225 -20.83 -12.06 -9.79
N ASN A 226 -20.02 -13.09 -9.50
CA ASN A 226 -20.40 -14.17 -8.59
C ASN A 226 -20.76 -13.65 -7.19
N PHE A 227 -20.04 -12.64 -6.70
CA PHE A 227 -20.33 -11.99 -5.42
C PHE A 227 -21.68 -11.26 -5.44
N LEU A 228 -22.00 -10.53 -6.51
CA LEU A 228 -23.29 -9.85 -6.66
C LEU A 228 -24.47 -10.85 -6.73
N ASP A 229 -24.28 -11.96 -7.42
CA ASP A 229 -25.28 -13.04 -7.50
C ASP A 229 -25.50 -13.67 -6.13
N MET A 230 -24.41 -13.96 -5.40
CA MET A 230 -24.44 -14.46 -4.03
C MET A 230 -25.15 -13.49 -3.08
N LEU A 231 -24.89 -12.19 -3.20
CA LEU A 231 -25.58 -11.16 -2.40
C LEU A 231 -27.08 -11.17 -2.66
N SER A 232 -27.48 -11.22 -3.93
CA SER A 232 -28.90 -11.25 -4.33
C SER A 232 -29.60 -12.51 -3.79
N ALA A 233 -28.96 -13.67 -3.92
CA ALA A 233 -29.46 -14.93 -3.36
C ALA A 233 -29.56 -14.88 -1.83
N THR A 234 -28.58 -14.25 -1.17
CA THR A 234 -28.57 -14.08 0.28
C THR A 234 -29.65 -13.12 0.75
N GLU A 235 -29.92 -12.02 0.04
CA GLU A 235 -31.04 -11.11 0.34
C GLU A 235 -32.37 -11.84 0.32
N GLU A 236 -32.63 -12.64 -0.72
CA GLU A 236 -33.85 -13.43 -0.80
C GLU A 236 -33.94 -14.46 0.32
N ARG A 237 -32.84 -15.15 0.61
CA ARG A 237 -32.77 -16.10 1.72
C ARG A 237 -33.05 -15.42 3.05
N MET A 238 -32.43 -14.28 3.33
CA MET A 238 -32.64 -13.52 4.56
C MET A 238 -34.08 -13.00 4.69
N LYS A 239 -34.73 -12.61 3.58
CA LYS A 239 -36.17 -12.28 3.57
C LYS A 239 -37.03 -13.48 3.99
N ARG A 240 -36.75 -14.68 3.47
CA ARG A 240 -37.46 -15.91 3.86
C ARG A 240 -37.22 -16.28 5.33
N VAL A 241 -35.97 -16.21 5.78
CA VAL A 241 -35.61 -16.49 7.18
C VAL A 241 -36.32 -15.52 8.13
N LYS A 242 -36.30 -14.21 7.83
CA LYS A 242 -37.07 -13.20 8.60
C LYS A 242 -38.56 -13.50 8.67
N ALA A 243 -39.17 -13.89 7.55
CA ALA A 243 -40.59 -14.25 7.51
C ALA A 243 -40.89 -15.49 8.38
N ASN A 244 -40.02 -16.50 8.34
CA ASN A 244 -40.16 -17.70 9.15
C ASN A 244 -39.98 -17.42 10.65
N PHE A 245 -38.97 -16.62 11.02
CA PHE A 245 -38.78 -16.17 12.41
C PHE A 245 -39.98 -15.39 12.92
N LYS A 246 -40.52 -14.45 12.12
CA LYS A 246 -41.74 -13.70 12.47
C LYS A 246 -42.93 -14.64 12.71
N LYS A 247 -43.16 -15.60 11.81
CA LYS A 247 -44.25 -16.58 11.94
C LYS A 247 -44.08 -17.46 13.19
N SER A 248 -42.87 -17.95 13.44
CA SER A 248 -42.57 -18.75 14.63
C SER A 248 -42.78 -17.96 15.92
N LEU A 249 -42.43 -16.66 15.92
CA LEU A 249 -42.67 -15.76 17.03
C LEU A 249 -44.16 -15.55 17.30
N GLU A 250 -44.96 -15.31 16.26
CA GLU A 250 -46.41 -15.19 16.36
C GLU A 250 -47.05 -16.47 16.92
N GLU A 251 -46.61 -17.65 16.46
CA GLU A 251 -47.06 -18.94 16.97
C GLU A 251 -46.67 -19.17 18.44
N SER A 252 -45.43 -18.83 18.82
CA SER A 252 -44.93 -18.89 20.20
C SER A 252 -45.73 -17.96 21.13
N GLN A 253 -46.05 -16.75 20.67
CA GLN A 253 -46.88 -15.79 21.41
C GLN A 253 -48.31 -16.30 21.61
N LEU A 254 -48.93 -16.87 20.57
CA LEU A 254 -50.26 -17.49 20.67
C LEU A 254 -50.25 -18.68 21.64
N GLN A 255 -49.22 -19.53 21.58
CA GLN A 255 -49.10 -20.66 22.49
C GLN A 255 -48.90 -20.19 23.93
N TYR A 256 -48.09 -19.15 24.16
CA TYR A 256 -47.92 -18.54 25.47
C TYR A 256 -49.25 -18.00 26.01
N ALA A 257 -50.02 -17.25 25.19
CA ALA A 257 -51.34 -16.75 25.58
C ALA A 257 -52.32 -17.88 25.95
N ARG A 258 -52.36 -18.96 25.17
CA ARG A 258 -53.17 -20.15 25.48
C ARG A 258 -52.74 -20.80 26.79
N ASN A 259 -51.43 -20.95 27.01
CA ASN A 259 -50.90 -21.52 28.25
C ASN A 259 -51.27 -20.67 29.47
N VAL A 260 -51.21 -19.33 29.36
CA VAL A 260 -51.63 -18.41 30.44
C VAL A 260 -53.13 -18.55 30.73
N VAL A 261 -53.98 -18.63 29.71
CA VAL A 261 -55.43 -18.83 29.88
C VAL A 261 -55.73 -20.19 30.53
N GLN A 262 -55.09 -21.26 30.05
CA GLN A 262 -55.27 -22.61 30.60
C GLN A 262 -54.78 -22.70 32.05
N MET A 263 -53.66 -22.03 32.35
CA MET A 263 -53.13 -21.95 33.70
C MET A 263 -54.06 -21.16 34.63
N ARG A 264 -54.62 -20.02 34.17
CA ARG A 264 -55.64 -19.27 34.92
C ARG A 264 -56.88 -20.12 35.18
N LYS A 265 -57.34 -20.87 34.18
CA LYS A 265 -58.50 -21.79 34.32
C LYS A 265 -58.22 -22.88 35.36
N ARG A 266 -57.06 -23.55 35.27
CA ARG A 266 -56.63 -24.54 36.29
C ARG A 266 -56.48 -23.92 37.67
N PHE A 267 -55.97 -22.70 37.76
CA PHE A 267 -55.88 -21.98 39.02
C PHE A 267 -57.27 -21.78 39.61
N THR A 268 -58.25 -21.27 38.85
CA THR A 268 -59.64 -21.09 39.29
C THR A 268 -60.35 -22.39 39.66
N GLU A 269 -60.20 -23.45 38.87
CA GLU A 269 -60.92 -24.74 39.07
C GLU A 269 -60.32 -25.60 40.18
N SER A 270 -58.99 -25.63 40.30
CA SER A 270 -58.27 -26.46 41.27
C SER A 270 -57.84 -25.67 42.50
N GLY A 271 -58.15 -24.38 42.54
CA GLY A 271 -57.80 -23.50 43.63
C GLY A 271 -58.69 -23.75 44.85
N PRO A 272 -58.16 -23.56 46.06
CA PRO A 272 -58.90 -23.71 47.31
C PRO A 272 -59.84 -22.50 47.54
N PHE A 273 -60.69 -22.18 46.55
CA PHE A 273 -61.67 -21.10 46.62
C PHE A 273 -62.97 -21.54 47.29
N ASP A 274 -63.28 -22.83 47.18
CA ASP A 274 -64.49 -23.44 47.73
C ASP A 274 -64.14 -24.15 49.05
N ALA A 275 -63.66 -23.39 50.03
CA ALA A 275 -63.52 -23.91 51.39
C ALA A 275 -64.94 -24.05 51.99
N LYS A 276 -65.60 -25.18 51.74
CA LYS A 276 -66.75 -25.60 52.55
C LYS A 276 -66.23 -25.96 53.94
N VAL A 277 -65.98 -24.94 54.75
CA VAL A 277 -65.72 -25.11 56.18
C VAL A 277 -67.00 -25.65 56.80
N ARG A 278 -67.04 -26.95 57.07
CA ARG A 278 -68.06 -27.50 57.99
C ARG A 278 -67.79 -26.89 59.36
N ALA A 279 -68.86 -26.41 60.01
CA ALA A 279 -68.78 -25.84 61.35
C ALA A 279 -68.09 -26.84 62.31
N GLY A 280 -66.82 -26.57 62.65
CA GLY A 280 -66.02 -27.38 63.58
C GLY A 280 -64.66 -27.88 63.07
N GLU A 281 -64.34 -27.82 61.77
CA GLU A 281 -63.01 -28.22 61.25
C GLU A 281 -62.14 -27.00 60.93
N GLU A 282 -60.87 -27.03 61.37
CA GLU A 282 -59.89 -26.01 61.01
C GLU A 282 -59.65 -26.02 59.48
N PRO A 283 -59.69 -24.86 58.81
CA PRO A 283 -59.42 -24.79 57.38
C PRO A 283 -57.98 -25.26 57.09
N ASP A 284 -57.82 -26.10 56.06
CA ASP A 284 -56.53 -26.67 55.65
C ASP A 284 -55.65 -25.61 54.93
N ILE A 285 -55.15 -24.66 55.72
CA ILE A 285 -54.31 -23.53 55.30
C ILE A 285 -52.99 -24.02 54.70
N LYS A 286 -52.51 -25.20 55.11
CA LYS A 286 -51.23 -25.77 54.68
C LYS A 286 -51.30 -26.21 53.21
N ARG A 287 -52.32 -26.99 52.83
CA ARG A 287 -52.57 -27.35 51.43
C ARG A 287 -52.77 -26.14 50.51
N ALA A 288 -53.47 -25.12 51.00
CA ALA A 288 -53.70 -23.90 50.22
C ALA A 288 -52.41 -23.13 49.94
N LYS A 289 -51.51 -23.03 50.93
CA LYS A 289 -50.18 -22.41 50.77
C LYS A 289 -49.30 -23.22 49.80
N ASP A 290 -49.23 -24.53 49.97
CA ASP A 290 -48.45 -25.42 49.09
C ASP A 290 -48.93 -25.33 47.63
N PHE A 291 -50.25 -25.23 47.41
CA PHE A 291 -50.83 -25.03 46.07
C PHE A 291 -50.43 -23.68 45.46
N ILE A 292 -50.52 -22.58 46.22
CA ILE A 292 -50.13 -21.25 45.74
C ILE A 292 -48.64 -21.21 45.41
N GLU A 293 -47.80 -21.86 46.21
CA GLU A 293 -46.36 -21.92 46.04
C GLU A 293 -45.97 -22.72 44.78
N GLU A 294 -46.62 -23.85 44.53
CA GLU A 294 -46.45 -24.64 43.30
C GLU A 294 -46.91 -23.88 42.04
N GLN A 295 -48.01 -23.12 42.13
CA GLN A 295 -48.48 -22.30 41.02
C GLN A 295 -47.57 -21.09 40.76
N LYS A 296 -47.03 -20.47 41.82
CA LYS A 296 -45.98 -19.45 41.71
C LYS A 296 -44.72 -20.00 41.06
N ARG A 297 -44.27 -21.20 41.44
CA ARG A 297 -43.12 -21.87 40.81
C ARG A 297 -43.35 -22.09 39.31
N LYS A 298 -44.53 -22.57 38.92
CA LYS A 298 -44.91 -22.74 37.50
C LYS A 298 -44.98 -21.42 36.73
N MET A 299 -45.48 -20.35 37.36
CA MET A 299 -45.47 -19.00 36.77
C MET A 299 -44.04 -18.54 36.52
N GLU A 300 -43.17 -18.68 37.53
CA GLU A 300 -41.79 -18.25 37.48
C GLU A 300 -41.01 -19.02 36.40
N GLU A 301 -41.23 -20.33 36.29
CA GLU A 301 -40.64 -21.17 35.24
C GLU A 301 -41.13 -20.77 33.85
N MET A 302 -42.44 -20.53 33.66
CA MET A 302 -42.95 -20.04 32.38
C MET A 302 -42.39 -18.66 32.03
N ARG A 303 -42.27 -17.77 33.03
CA ARG A 303 -41.74 -16.42 32.85
C ARG A 303 -40.27 -16.46 32.47
N LYS A 304 -39.46 -17.27 33.16
CA LYS A 304 -38.05 -17.53 32.81
C LYS A 304 -37.91 -18.16 31.43
N ARG A 305 -38.76 -19.12 31.07
CA ARG A 305 -38.76 -19.74 29.74
C ARG A 305 -39.17 -18.75 28.64
N SER A 306 -40.08 -17.83 28.93
CA SER A 306 -40.45 -16.73 28.02
C SER A 306 -39.32 -15.71 27.89
N GLU A 307 -38.63 -15.38 28.99
CA GLU A 307 -37.51 -14.44 28.99
C GLU A 307 -36.27 -15.02 28.33
N GLN A 308 -35.99 -16.31 28.51
CA GLN A 308 -34.93 -17.01 27.79
C GLN A 308 -35.21 -17.04 26.28
N LYS A 309 -36.45 -17.36 25.88
CA LYS A 309 -36.84 -17.26 24.46
C LYS A 309 -36.68 -15.83 23.95
N ARG A 310 -37.14 -14.83 24.70
CA ARG A 310 -37.01 -13.40 24.36
C ARG A 310 -35.58 -12.85 24.38
N LYS A 311 -34.62 -13.58 24.99
CA LYS A 311 -33.19 -13.24 25.01
C LYS A 311 -32.38 -13.99 23.96
N MET A 312 -32.87 -15.13 23.47
CA MET A 312 -32.34 -15.88 22.32
C MET A 312 -32.92 -15.33 21.01
N GLU A 313 -34.13 -14.77 21.07
CA GLU A 313 -34.67 -13.78 20.12
C GLU A 313 -34.02 -12.40 20.35
#